data_AF-A0A815KPL5-F1
#
_entry.id   AF-A0A815KPL5-F1
#
_cell.length_a   1.000
_cell.length_b   1.000
_cell.length_c   1.000
_cell.angle_alpha   90.00
_cell.angle_beta   90.00
_cell.angle_gamma   90.00
#
_symmetry.space_group_name_H-M   'P 1'
#
loop_
_entity.id
_entity.type
_entity.pdbx_description
1 polymer ?
#
loop_
_entity_poly.entity_id
_entity_poly.type
_entity_poly.pdbx_seq_one_letter_code
_entity_poly.pdbx_strand_id
1 'polypeptide(L)'
;MSSSIRTCAITKCENSSFALCNCCQELICIDHLKEHSDQCNAQLLPIADEVNQLLERLNEVNSTELICVKQLEEWRQAAHRLVDTFCEQKRHALLNRVHKREREKLDNCRGKLNELIRKKGGTPENIESLRNDLRLIEQNLNELKHFQLELQPLVIDSDLITIPRSNQNILQLLIPDKKIECVSPHFYLLASNDQYLLADIGATLCLLDLDLNTVKEIDFTYGSVWDMFWSSKISRFFVMTKNRILTFDIVTMSIQLCGIPCDSDSLWARGTCSDASLYLSAISNEDSAFIHEFTLPLTSFVRTHRLPSNSNVGNSIRDIKFRSDSFIIIRGDWKPHSATCLELRSAITLDCLWSVPIDTAGRCYYINKNNWIVVDYYKEQLLRISMDGAIVEQSKYVPAPTDVLPWNDDLLIVRTAKRISLHVLQ
;
A
#
# COMPACT_ATOMS: atom_id res chain seq x y z
N MET A 1 -12.45 15.46 70.12
CA MET A 1 -12.45 14.73 68.84
C MET A 1 -11.53 13.53 69.01
N SER A 2 -12.11 12.35 69.23
CA SER A 2 -11.39 11.08 69.40
C SER A 2 -10.83 10.63 68.05
N SER A 3 -9.53 10.82 67.84
CA SER A 3 -8.80 10.20 66.73
C SER A 3 -8.83 8.69 66.95
N SER A 4 -9.63 7.95 66.15
CA SER A 4 -9.58 6.48 66.19
C SER A 4 -8.24 6.06 65.61
N ILE A 5 -7.33 5.59 66.45
CA ILE A 5 -6.08 4.97 66.02
C ILE A 5 -6.46 3.74 65.20
N ARG A 6 -6.18 3.78 63.89
CA ARG A 6 -6.38 2.63 63.01
C ARG A 6 -5.24 1.64 63.25
N THR A 7 -5.58 0.37 63.44
CA THR A 7 -4.61 -0.71 63.64
C THR A 7 -4.09 -1.21 62.30
N CYS A 8 -2.89 -1.79 62.30
CA CYS A 8 -2.34 -2.47 61.13
C CYS A 8 -3.28 -3.58 60.64
N ALA A 9 -3.46 -3.70 59.32
CA ALA A 9 -4.33 -4.69 58.66
C ALA A 9 -3.78 -6.13 58.74
N ILE A 10 -2.47 -6.30 58.98
CA ILE A 10 -1.87 -7.62 59.11
C ILE A 10 -2.37 -8.30 60.39
N THR A 11 -2.89 -9.51 60.24
CA THR A 11 -3.51 -10.28 61.32
C THR A 11 -2.50 -10.50 62.45
N LYS A 12 -2.90 -10.18 63.70
CA LYS A 12 -2.06 -10.25 64.93
C LYS A 12 -1.03 -9.12 65.08
N CYS A 13 -1.06 -8.08 64.26
CA CYS A 13 -0.26 -6.88 64.50
C CYS A 13 -1.01 -5.89 65.40
N GLU A 14 -0.46 -5.57 66.57
CA GLU A 14 -1.04 -4.60 67.50
C GLU A 14 -0.57 -3.16 67.24
N ASN A 15 0.36 -2.96 66.29
CA ASN A 15 0.90 -1.64 65.98
C ASN A 15 -0.13 -0.76 65.25
N SER A 16 -0.08 0.55 65.53
CA SER A 16 -0.83 1.55 64.79
C SER A 16 -0.44 1.54 63.31
N SER A 17 -1.43 1.63 62.43
CA SER A 17 -1.18 1.79 61.00
C SER A 17 -0.43 3.10 60.75
N PHE A 18 0.63 3.04 59.94
CA PHE A 18 1.45 4.20 59.61
C PHE A 18 1.08 4.77 58.24
N ALA A 19 0.87 3.90 57.25
CA ALA A 19 0.58 4.31 55.88
C ALA A 19 -0.33 3.28 55.17
N LEU A 20 -1.01 3.73 54.12
CA LEU A 20 -1.68 2.86 53.16
C LEU A 20 -0.64 2.34 52.17
N CYS A 21 -0.50 1.03 52.04
CA CYS A 21 0.37 0.44 51.03
C CYS A 21 -0.28 0.61 49.65
N ASN A 22 0.43 1.22 48.71
CA ASN A 22 -0.08 1.41 47.34
C ASN A 22 -0.21 0.08 46.56
N CYS A 23 0.53 -0.96 46.95
CA CYS A 23 0.52 -2.26 46.28
C CYS A 23 -0.71 -3.10 46.62
N CYS A 24 -1.02 -3.26 47.92
CA CYS A 24 -2.14 -4.08 48.38
C CYS A 24 -3.37 -3.27 48.84
N GLN A 25 -3.28 -1.94 48.88
CA GLN A 25 -4.33 -1.03 49.36
C GLN A 25 -4.73 -1.30 50.83
N GLU A 26 -3.80 -1.81 51.64
CA GLU A 26 -4.01 -2.10 53.06
C GLU A 26 -3.25 -1.10 53.97
N LEU A 27 -3.85 -0.77 55.11
CA LEU A 27 -3.24 0.11 56.12
C LEU A 27 -2.25 -0.69 56.97
N ILE A 28 -0.95 -0.45 56.82
CA ILE A 28 0.10 -1.24 57.47
C ILE A 28 1.01 -0.38 58.35
N CYS A 29 1.57 -0.99 59.40
CA CYS A 29 2.58 -0.34 60.23
C CYS A 29 3.92 -0.25 59.50
N ILE A 30 4.84 0.56 60.02
CA ILE A 30 6.13 0.84 59.37
C ILE A 30 6.97 -0.44 59.18
N ASP A 31 6.94 -1.36 60.14
CA ASP A 31 7.72 -2.61 60.08
C ASP A 31 7.21 -3.53 58.96
N HIS A 32 5.89 -3.72 58.86
CA HIS A 32 5.30 -4.53 57.80
C HIS A 32 5.38 -3.86 56.42
N LEU A 33 5.37 -2.51 56.36
CA LEU A 33 5.64 -1.79 55.10
C LEU A 33 7.07 -2.05 54.62
N LYS A 34 8.04 -2.06 55.54
CA LYS A 34 9.43 -2.38 55.24
C LYS A 34 9.60 -3.83 54.81
N GLU A 35 9.02 -4.78 55.55
CA GLU A 35 9.05 -6.20 55.18
C GLU A 35 8.41 -6.45 53.80
N HIS A 36 7.24 -5.84 53.53
CA HIS A 36 6.60 -5.93 52.23
C HIS A 36 7.47 -5.32 51.12
N SER A 37 8.10 -4.17 51.36
CA SER A 37 9.05 -3.58 50.40
C SER A 37 10.26 -4.50 50.15
N ASP A 38 10.79 -5.14 51.20
CA ASP A 38 11.93 -6.05 51.10
C ASP A 38 11.54 -7.33 50.33
N GLN A 39 10.34 -7.85 50.55
CA GLN A 39 9.78 -8.97 49.79
C GLN A 39 9.56 -8.63 48.31
N CYS A 40 9.02 -7.44 47.99
CA CYS A 40 8.91 -6.97 46.61
C CYS A 40 10.28 -6.82 45.95
N ASN A 41 11.26 -6.22 46.65
CA ASN A 41 12.62 -6.06 46.14
C ASN A 41 13.33 -7.40 45.92
N ALA A 42 13.06 -8.40 46.77
CA ALA A 42 13.60 -9.74 46.61
C ALA A 42 13.10 -10.45 45.33
N GLN A 43 11.93 -10.09 44.80
CA GLN A 43 11.42 -10.62 43.52
C GLN A 43 12.07 -9.98 42.28
N LEU A 44 12.72 -8.82 42.41
CA LEU A 44 13.36 -8.15 41.28
C LEU A 44 14.56 -8.94 40.74
N LEU A 45 15.30 -9.62 41.61
CA LEU A 45 16.47 -10.43 41.21
C LEU A 45 16.05 -11.63 40.32
N PRO A 46 15.10 -12.50 40.72
CA PRO A 46 14.58 -13.55 39.83
C PRO A 46 14.05 -13.04 38.49
N ILE A 47 13.31 -11.92 38.49
CA ILE A 47 12.79 -11.34 37.25
C ILE A 47 13.93 -10.84 36.35
N ALA A 48 14.96 -10.21 36.92
CA ALA A 48 16.14 -9.79 36.17
C ALA A 48 16.87 -11.00 35.56
N ASP A 49 16.98 -12.10 36.31
CA ASP A 49 17.57 -13.35 35.81
C ASP A 49 16.74 -13.96 34.68
N GLU A 50 15.41 -13.97 34.79
CA GLU A 50 14.51 -14.41 33.71
C GLU A 50 14.66 -13.54 32.45
N VAL A 51 14.72 -12.22 32.61
CA VAL A 51 14.95 -11.29 31.50
C VAL A 51 16.30 -11.56 30.84
N ASN A 52 17.36 -11.75 31.62
CA ASN A 52 18.70 -12.03 31.11
C ASN A 52 18.75 -13.38 30.36
N GLN A 53 18.11 -14.42 30.90
CA GLN A 53 18.01 -15.72 30.21
C GLN A 53 17.23 -15.61 28.89
N LEU A 54 16.15 -14.82 28.85
CA LEU A 54 15.40 -14.58 27.62
C LEU A 54 16.23 -13.78 26.60
N LEU A 55 17.01 -12.80 27.06
CA LEU A 55 17.93 -12.04 26.21
C LEU A 55 19.06 -12.92 25.66
N GLU A 56 19.66 -13.78 26.49
CA GLU A 56 20.66 -14.76 26.04
C GLU A 56 20.07 -15.70 24.99
N ARG A 57 18.89 -16.28 25.25
CA ARG A 57 18.18 -17.12 24.27
C ARG A 57 17.88 -16.38 22.98
N LEU A 58 17.48 -15.10 23.06
CA LEU A 58 17.23 -14.27 21.88
C LEU A 58 18.52 -14.01 21.10
N ASN A 59 19.63 -13.76 21.79
CA ASN A 59 20.96 -13.57 21.18
C ASN A 59 21.53 -14.86 20.58
N GLU A 60 21.17 -16.03 21.13
CA GLU A 60 21.47 -17.34 20.58
C GLU A 60 20.67 -17.68 19.32
N VAL A 61 19.56 -16.98 19.06
CA VAL A 61 18.84 -17.08 17.77
C VAL A 61 19.71 -16.44 16.68
N ASN A 62 20.59 -17.23 16.10
CA ASN A 62 21.38 -16.83 14.95
C ASN A 62 20.44 -16.60 13.76
N SER A 63 20.32 -15.35 13.32
CA SER A 63 19.43 -14.94 12.22
C SER A 63 19.70 -15.72 10.92
N THR A 64 20.93 -16.18 10.70
CA THR A 64 21.30 -16.98 9.52
C THR A 64 20.90 -18.45 9.61
N GLU A 65 20.60 -18.95 10.81
CA GLU A 65 20.17 -20.35 11.02
C GLU A 65 18.65 -20.51 11.05
N LEU A 66 17.92 -19.40 11.14
CA LEU A 66 16.47 -19.37 11.05
C LEU A 66 16.00 -20.06 9.77
N ILE A 67 15.08 -21.02 9.93
CA ILE A 67 14.52 -21.79 8.81
C ILE A 67 13.91 -20.85 7.76
N CYS A 68 13.25 -19.78 8.18
CA CYS A 68 12.66 -18.80 7.25
C CYS A 68 13.73 -18.08 6.39
N VAL A 69 14.90 -17.78 6.94
CA VAL A 69 16.01 -17.16 6.19
C VAL A 69 16.59 -18.15 5.19
N LYS A 70 16.74 -19.43 5.57
CA LYS A 70 17.16 -20.49 4.64
C LYS A 70 16.15 -20.67 3.49
N GLN A 71 14.85 -20.69 3.79
CA GLN A 71 13.80 -20.78 2.78
C GLN A 71 13.80 -19.56 1.84
N LEU A 72 14.00 -18.35 2.38
CA LEU A 72 14.12 -17.14 1.57
C LEU A 72 15.34 -17.20 0.64
N GLU A 73 16.47 -17.70 1.12
CA GLU A 73 17.69 -17.87 0.34
C GLU A 73 17.54 -18.95 -0.74
N GLU A 74 16.89 -20.08 -0.43
CA GLU A 74 16.53 -21.11 -1.40
C GLU A 74 15.60 -20.57 -2.49
N TRP A 75 14.60 -19.78 -2.10
CA TRP A 75 13.69 -19.11 -3.03
C TRP A 75 14.45 -18.14 -3.95
N ARG A 76 15.35 -17.32 -3.39
CA ARG A 76 16.20 -16.40 -4.15
C ARG A 76 17.05 -17.13 -5.19
N GLN A 77 17.71 -18.23 -4.79
CA GLN A 77 18.52 -19.05 -5.69
C GLN A 77 17.68 -19.74 -6.77
N ALA A 78 16.48 -20.21 -6.44
CA ALA A 78 15.55 -20.77 -7.41
C ALA A 78 15.09 -19.72 -8.42
N ALA A 79 14.73 -18.51 -7.97
CA ALA A 79 14.30 -17.41 -8.81
C ALA A 79 15.40 -16.98 -9.79
N HIS A 80 16.64 -16.81 -9.33
CA HIS A 80 17.78 -16.51 -10.21
C HIS A 80 17.96 -17.58 -11.29
N ARG A 81 17.93 -18.87 -10.92
CA ARG A 81 18.04 -19.98 -11.90
C ARG A 81 16.93 -19.95 -12.94
N LEU A 82 15.70 -19.59 -12.56
CA LEU A 82 14.59 -19.46 -13.50
C LEU A 82 14.80 -18.30 -14.47
N VAL A 83 15.22 -17.14 -13.96
CA VAL A 83 15.53 -15.97 -14.79
C VAL A 83 16.64 -16.30 -15.78
N ASP A 84 17.75 -16.90 -15.32
CA ASP A 84 18.87 -17.30 -16.17
C ASP A 84 18.43 -18.28 -17.25
N THR A 85 17.65 -19.30 -16.87
CA THR A 85 17.12 -20.29 -17.82
C THR A 85 16.22 -19.65 -18.87
N PHE A 86 15.35 -18.73 -18.46
CA PHE A 86 14.46 -18.01 -19.39
C PHE A 86 15.24 -17.13 -20.36
N CYS A 87 16.22 -16.37 -19.86
CA CYS A 87 17.11 -15.55 -20.67
C CYS A 87 17.85 -16.39 -21.72
N GLU A 88 18.40 -17.54 -21.31
CA GLU A 88 19.10 -18.46 -22.21
C GLU A 88 18.18 -19.06 -23.27
N GLN A 89 16.97 -19.47 -22.89
CA GLN A 89 15.96 -19.95 -23.84
C GLN A 89 15.60 -18.89 -24.88
N LYS A 90 15.37 -17.64 -24.45
CA LYS A 90 15.06 -16.53 -25.37
C LYS A 90 16.23 -16.20 -26.27
N ARG A 91 17.46 -16.21 -25.75
CA ARG A 91 18.69 -16.05 -26.53
C ARG A 91 18.79 -17.11 -27.63
N HIS A 92 18.63 -18.39 -27.27
CA HIS A 92 18.64 -19.48 -28.25
C HIS A 92 17.51 -19.38 -29.28
N ALA A 93 16.29 -19.06 -28.86
CA ALA A 93 15.16 -18.90 -29.77
C ALA A 93 15.41 -17.77 -30.79
N LEU A 94 15.96 -16.63 -30.34
CA LEU A 94 16.30 -15.50 -31.19
C LEU A 94 17.38 -15.90 -32.21
N LEU A 95 18.51 -16.45 -31.73
CA LEU A 95 19.62 -16.87 -32.60
C LEU A 95 19.19 -17.92 -33.61
N ASN A 96 18.42 -18.93 -33.19
CA ASN A 96 17.94 -19.98 -34.08
C ASN A 96 16.99 -19.45 -35.14
N ARG A 97 16.06 -18.55 -34.78
CA ARG A 97 15.12 -17.96 -35.73
C ARG A 97 15.85 -17.13 -36.79
N VAL A 98 16.82 -16.31 -36.36
CA VAL A 98 17.65 -15.49 -37.24
C VAL A 98 18.51 -16.37 -38.16
N HIS A 99 19.28 -17.29 -37.59
CA HIS A 99 20.15 -18.18 -38.35
C HIS A 99 19.39 -19.03 -39.35
N LYS A 100 18.24 -19.59 -38.95
CA LYS A 100 17.41 -20.41 -39.84
C LYS A 100 16.90 -19.60 -41.03
N ARG A 101 16.34 -18.41 -40.78
CA ARG A 101 15.79 -17.53 -41.84
C ARG A 101 16.85 -17.15 -42.87
N GLU A 102 18.02 -16.70 -42.43
CA GLU A 102 19.07 -16.26 -43.35
C GLU A 102 19.73 -17.45 -44.06
N ARG A 103 19.86 -18.62 -43.40
CA ARG A 103 20.36 -19.84 -44.03
C ARG A 103 19.43 -20.35 -45.14
N GLU A 104 18.11 -20.36 -44.91
CA GLU A 104 17.13 -20.76 -45.93
C GLU A 104 17.19 -19.86 -47.18
N LYS A 105 17.35 -18.55 -47.01
CA LYS A 105 17.54 -17.62 -48.13
C LYS A 105 18.83 -17.91 -48.92
N LEU A 106 19.92 -18.19 -48.20
CA LEU A 106 21.21 -18.50 -48.81
C LEU A 106 21.17 -19.82 -49.58
N ASP A 107 20.51 -20.84 -49.02
CA ASP A 107 20.31 -22.14 -49.66
C ASP A 107 19.43 -22.02 -50.91
N ASN A 108 18.38 -21.18 -50.88
CA ASN A 108 17.57 -20.88 -52.06
C ASN A 108 18.40 -20.20 -53.17
N CYS A 109 19.21 -19.19 -52.83
CA CYS A 109 20.13 -18.55 -53.78
C CYS A 109 21.09 -19.56 -54.41
N ARG A 110 21.67 -20.43 -53.59
CA ARG A 110 22.55 -21.51 -54.05
C ARG A 110 21.81 -22.49 -54.96
N GLY A 111 20.56 -22.83 -54.66
CA GLY A 111 19.70 -23.67 -55.51
C GLY A 111 19.48 -23.05 -56.89
N LYS A 112 19.09 -21.77 -56.94
CA LYS A 112 18.95 -21.01 -58.21
C LYS A 112 20.24 -20.98 -59.01
N LEU A 113 21.38 -20.73 -58.36
CA LEU A 113 22.69 -20.72 -59.00
C LEU A 113 23.03 -22.08 -59.64
N ASN A 114 22.84 -23.17 -58.89
CA ASN A 114 23.11 -24.52 -59.38
C ASN A 114 22.22 -24.90 -60.58
N GLU A 115 20.95 -24.50 -60.55
CA GLU A 115 20.01 -24.66 -61.67
C GLU A 115 20.51 -23.98 -62.94
N LEU A 116 20.97 -22.73 -62.83
CA LEU A 116 21.49 -21.95 -63.96
C LEU A 116 22.78 -22.56 -64.53
N ILE A 117 23.70 -23.01 -63.66
CA ILE A 117 24.93 -23.71 -64.05
C ILE A 117 24.59 -24.99 -64.83
N ARG A 118 23.69 -25.82 -64.28
CA ARG A 118 23.29 -27.09 -64.87
C ARG A 118 22.68 -26.91 -66.27
N LYS A 119 21.81 -25.91 -66.42
CA LYS A 119 21.11 -25.64 -67.69
C LYS A 119 21.98 -24.91 -68.72
N LYS A 120 23.19 -24.45 -68.35
CA LYS A 120 24.05 -23.57 -69.16
C LYS A 120 23.28 -22.35 -69.74
N GLY A 121 22.29 -21.86 -68.99
CA GLY A 121 21.30 -20.87 -69.45
C GLY A 121 21.35 -19.56 -68.65
N GLY A 122 22.55 -19.13 -68.24
CA GLY A 122 22.71 -17.88 -67.52
C GLY A 122 22.44 -16.69 -68.44
N THR A 123 21.33 -15.98 -68.24
CA THR A 123 21.08 -14.68 -68.86
C THR A 123 21.57 -13.56 -67.94
N PRO A 124 21.84 -12.36 -68.47
CA PRO A 124 22.20 -11.19 -67.66
C PRO A 124 21.18 -10.92 -66.54
N GLU A 125 19.89 -11.09 -66.81
CA GLU A 125 18.80 -10.86 -65.86
C GLU A 125 18.85 -11.85 -64.69
N ASN A 126 19.16 -13.12 -64.96
CA ASN A 126 19.28 -14.16 -63.94
C ASN A 126 20.46 -13.89 -62.99
N ILE A 127 21.59 -13.42 -63.55
CA ILE A 127 22.77 -13.06 -62.77
C ILE A 127 22.50 -11.83 -61.89
N GLU A 128 21.82 -10.82 -62.44
CA GLU A 128 21.49 -9.61 -61.69
C GLU A 128 20.48 -9.88 -60.57
N SER A 129 19.49 -10.74 -60.82
CA SER A 129 18.56 -11.21 -59.78
C SER A 129 19.30 -11.89 -58.61
N LEU A 130 20.26 -12.78 -58.90
CA LEU A 130 21.06 -13.44 -57.87
C LEU A 130 21.94 -12.47 -57.08
N ARG A 131 22.53 -11.47 -57.75
CA ARG A 131 23.31 -10.41 -57.08
C ARG A 131 22.45 -9.57 -56.15
N ASN A 132 21.23 -9.25 -56.57
CA ASN A 132 20.28 -8.51 -55.73
C ASN A 132 19.85 -9.33 -54.51
N ASP A 133 19.54 -10.62 -54.69
CA ASP A 133 19.23 -11.51 -53.57
C ASP A 133 20.40 -11.58 -52.56
N LEU A 134 21.65 -11.72 -53.05
CA LEU A 134 22.84 -11.74 -52.18
C LEU A 134 23.07 -10.42 -51.44
N ARG A 135 22.95 -9.28 -52.12
CA ARG A 135 23.05 -7.95 -51.47
C ARG A 135 22.01 -7.78 -50.37
N LEU A 136 20.78 -8.23 -50.61
CA LEU A 136 19.71 -8.14 -49.62
C LEU A 136 20.01 -9.03 -48.39
N ILE A 137 20.56 -10.23 -48.59
CA ILE A 137 20.99 -11.08 -47.48
C ILE A 137 22.13 -10.41 -46.69
N GLU A 138 23.11 -9.83 -47.37
CA GLU A 138 24.23 -9.11 -46.73
C GLU A 138 23.75 -7.90 -45.92
N GLN A 139 22.79 -7.13 -46.44
CA GLN A 139 22.14 -6.04 -45.71
C GLN A 139 21.44 -6.54 -44.45
N ASN A 140 20.61 -7.59 -44.56
CA ASN A 140 19.93 -8.18 -43.40
C ASN A 140 20.94 -8.67 -42.33
N LEU A 141 22.04 -9.29 -42.74
CA LEU A 141 23.11 -9.74 -41.83
C LEU A 141 23.81 -8.58 -41.12
N ASN A 142 23.97 -7.44 -41.79
CA ASN A 142 24.54 -6.24 -41.16
C ASN A 142 23.55 -5.55 -40.22
N GLU A 143 22.26 -5.50 -40.56
CA GLU A 143 21.22 -4.97 -39.68
C GLU A 143 21.12 -5.78 -38.37
N LEU A 144 21.31 -7.10 -38.43
CA LEU A 144 21.31 -7.97 -37.27
C LEU A 144 22.43 -7.66 -36.27
N LYS A 145 23.56 -7.09 -36.71
CA LYS A 145 24.65 -6.65 -35.81
C LYS A 145 24.25 -5.44 -34.97
N HIS A 146 23.26 -4.68 -35.42
CA HIS A 146 22.78 -3.46 -34.77
C HIS A 146 21.38 -3.62 -34.16
N PHE A 147 20.85 -4.84 -34.14
CA PHE A 147 19.54 -5.13 -33.59
C PHE A 147 19.54 -4.90 -32.08
N GLN A 148 18.64 -4.03 -31.61
CA GLN A 148 18.44 -3.75 -30.20
C GLN A 148 17.17 -4.43 -29.70
N LEU A 149 17.23 -5.00 -28.49
CA LEU A 149 16.08 -5.56 -27.81
C LEU A 149 15.44 -4.50 -26.94
N GLU A 150 14.14 -4.28 -27.11
CA GLU A 150 13.33 -3.57 -26.13
C GLU A 150 12.97 -4.55 -25.00
N LEU A 151 13.60 -4.36 -23.85
CA LEU A 151 13.31 -5.15 -22.64
C LEU A 151 12.41 -4.33 -21.72
N GLN A 152 11.32 -4.94 -21.28
CA GLN A 152 10.50 -4.39 -20.20
C GLN A 152 11.16 -4.72 -18.85
N PRO A 153 11.08 -3.84 -17.85
CA PRO A 153 11.60 -4.12 -16.52
C PRO A 153 10.86 -5.29 -15.89
N LEU A 154 11.60 -6.15 -15.18
CA LEU A 154 11.03 -7.22 -14.36
C LEU A 154 10.41 -6.60 -13.10
N VAL A 155 9.09 -6.75 -12.95
CA VAL A 155 8.36 -6.30 -11.76
C VAL A 155 8.18 -7.51 -10.85
N ILE A 156 8.69 -7.40 -9.61
CA ILE A 156 8.51 -8.40 -8.56
C ILE A 156 7.35 -7.95 -7.69
N ASP A 157 6.30 -8.75 -7.65
CA ASP A 157 5.15 -8.50 -6.78
C ASP A 157 5.55 -8.68 -5.31
N SER A 158 5.27 -7.68 -4.48
CA SER A 158 5.55 -7.70 -3.04
C SER A 158 4.72 -8.74 -2.28
N ASP A 159 3.67 -9.29 -2.91
CA ASP A 159 2.87 -10.38 -2.38
C ASP A 159 3.45 -11.78 -2.65
N LEU A 160 4.58 -11.91 -3.35
CA LEU A 160 5.26 -13.20 -3.59
C LEU A 160 5.76 -13.88 -2.32
N ILE A 161 6.09 -13.10 -1.29
CA ILE A 161 6.55 -13.61 0.01
C ILE A 161 5.64 -13.04 1.10
N THR A 162 5.05 -13.94 1.89
CA THR A 162 4.22 -13.59 3.03
C THR A 162 4.92 -14.04 4.29
N ILE A 163 5.17 -13.09 5.19
CA ILE A 163 5.63 -13.39 6.55
C ILE A 163 4.36 -13.57 7.38
N PRO A 164 4.02 -14.80 7.82
CA PRO A 164 2.83 -15.02 8.62
C PRO A 164 2.97 -14.28 9.94
N ARG A 165 2.06 -13.34 10.19
CA ARG A 165 1.99 -12.64 11.47
C ARG A 165 1.12 -13.41 12.45
N SER A 166 1.41 -13.22 13.73
CA SER A 166 0.47 -13.67 14.76
C SER A 166 -0.84 -12.91 14.56
N ASN A 167 -1.97 -13.62 14.53
CA ASN A 167 -3.31 -13.03 14.40
C ASN A 167 -3.73 -12.29 15.69
N GLN A 168 -2.84 -11.47 16.26
CA GLN A 168 -3.15 -10.67 17.44
C GLN A 168 -4.10 -9.53 17.06
N ASN A 169 -4.82 -9.03 18.07
CA ASN A 169 -5.78 -7.95 17.93
C ASN A 169 -5.05 -6.63 17.60
N ILE A 170 -4.76 -6.43 16.31
CA ILE A 170 -4.00 -5.30 15.77
C ILE A 170 -4.58 -3.96 16.25
N LEU A 171 -5.91 -3.86 16.43
CA LEU A 171 -6.56 -2.62 16.81
C LEU A 171 -6.62 -2.39 18.33
N GLN A 172 -6.44 -3.44 19.16
CA GLN A 172 -6.47 -3.30 20.62
C GLN A 172 -5.18 -2.72 21.21
N LEU A 173 -4.08 -2.74 20.45
CA LEU A 173 -2.75 -2.31 20.90
C LEU A 173 -2.30 -0.98 20.30
N LEU A 174 -3.22 -0.18 19.75
CA LEU A 174 -2.93 1.13 19.14
C LEU A 174 -2.57 2.18 20.19
N ILE A 175 -1.41 2.02 20.83
CA ILE A 175 -0.74 3.08 21.58
C ILE A 175 0.16 3.81 20.57
N PRO A 176 -0.08 5.10 20.31
CA PRO A 176 0.73 5.83 19.35
C PRO A 176 2.17 5.93 19.83
N ASP A 177 3.11 5.51 18.99
CA ASP A 177 4.55 5.61 19.22
C ASP A 177 5.04 7.06 19.02
N LYS A 178 4.62 7.68 17.91
CA LYS A 178 4.96 9.07 17.56
C LYS A 178 3.72 9.88 17.16
N LYS A 179 3.77 11.20 17.38
CA LYS A 179 2.66 12.12 17.11
C LYS A 179 3.15 13.44 16.53
N ILE A 180 2.38 13.98 15.58
CA ILE A 180 2.50 15.36 15.10
C ILE A 180 1.18 16.07 15.39
N GLU A 181 1.26 17.25 16.00
CA GLU A 181 0.09 18.12 16.19
C GLU A 181 -0.27 18.85 14.90
N CYS A 182 -1.55 18.93 14.59
CA CYS A 182 -2.09 19.62 13.42
C CYS A 182 -2.84 20.87 13.85
N VAL A 183 -2.61 21.98 13.14
CA VAL A 183 -3.08 23.31 13.57
C VAL A 183 -4.46 23.67 13.01
N SER A 184 -4.96 22.94 12.02
CA SER A 184 -6.14 23.34 11.25
C SER A 184 -7.37 22.45 11.61
N PRO A 185 -8.62 22.88 11.34
CA PRO A 185 -9.84 22.10 11.63
C PRO A 185 -10.57 21.44 10.43
N HIS A 186 -10.02 21.43 9.20
CA HIS A 186 -10.67 20.97 7.96
C HIS A 186 -10.31 19.52 7.56
N PHE A 187 -11.07 18.92 6.63
CA PHE A 187 -10.88 17.53 6.18
C PHE A 187 -9.44 17.22 5.77
N TYR A 188 -8.79 16.33 6.52
CA TYR A 188 -7.39 16.03 6.31
C TYR A 188 -7.13 14.68 5.71
N LEU A 189 -6.16 14.68 4.81
CA LEU A 189 -5.89 13.56 3.94
C LEU A 189 -4.44 13.15 4.08
N LEU A 190 -4.22 11.86 3.93
CA LEU A 190 -2.91 11.23 3.95
C LEU A 190 -2.72 10.40 2.69
N ALA A 191 -1.50 10.36 2.19
CA ALA A 191 -1.06 9.37 1.22
C ALA A 191 0.37 8.96 1.52
N SER A 192 0.70 7.68 1.35
CA SER A 192 2.04 7.16 1.59
C SER A 192 2.56 6.41 0.38
N ASN A 193 3.89 6.36 0.32
CA ASN A 193 4.62 5.27 -0.32
C ASN A 193 5.53 4.62 0.74
N ASP A 194 6.39 3.70 0.34
CA ASP A 194 7.25 2.95 1.27
C ASP A 194 8.25 3.82 2.06
N GLN A 195 8.50 5.07 1.65
CA GLN A 195 9.53 5.94 2.22
C GLN A 195 8.96 7.21 2.87
N TYR A 196 7.87 7.74 2.33
CA TYR A 196 7.35 9.06 2.67
C TYR A 196 5.84 9.04 2.87
N LEU A 197 5.40 9.92 3.76
CA LEU A 197 4.01 10.25 4.01
C LEU A 197 3.77 11.69 3.54
N LEU A 198 2.89 11.86 2.57
CA LEU A 198 2.37 13.16 2.18
C LEU A 198 1.11 13.45 3.00
N ALA A 199 1.16 14.51 3.79
CA ALA A 199 0.08 14.94 4.65
C ALA A 199 -0.42 16.33 4.27
N ASP A 200 -1.74 16.47 4.13
CA ASP A 200 -2.38 17.78 4.08
C ASP A 200 -2.51 18.32 5.52
N ILE A 201 -1.83 19.43 5.85
CA ILE A 201 -1.88 20.06 7.18
C ILE A 201 -2.59 21.43 7.09
N GLY A 202 -3.45 21.62 6.08
CA GLY A 202 -4.31 22.80 5.92
C GLY A 202 -3.96 23.58 4.65
N ALA A 203 -3.18 24.65 4.80
CA ALA A 203 -2.71 25.43 3.65
C ALA A 203 -1.39 24.89 3.06
N THR A 204 -0.83 23.86 3.68
CA THR A 204 0.51 23.34 3.38
C THR A 204 0.44 21.84 3.24
N LEU A 205 1.08 21.31 2.19
CA LEU A 205 1.40 19.89 2.08
C LEU A 205 2.77 19.63 2.72
N CYS A 206 2.82 18.68 3.65
CA CYS A 206 4.05 18.28 4.31
C CYS A 206 4.42 16.86 3.87
N LEU A 207 5.63 16.69 3.36
CA LEU A 207 6.26 15.40 3.12
C LEU A 207 7.05 15.01 4.38
N LEU A 208 6.73 13.86 4.95
CA LEU A 208 7.31 13.34 6.18
C LEU A 208 8.08 12.05 5.90
N ASP A 209 9.20 11.83 6.60
CA ASP A 209 9.92 10.56 6.60
C ASP A 209 9.31 9.54 7.58
N LEU A 210 9.78 8.29 7.56
CA LEU A 210 9.30 7.20 8.43
C LEU A 210 9.32 7.53 9.94
N ASP A 211 10.18 8.47 10.35
CA ASP A 211 10.30 8.92 11.72
C ASP A 211 9.36 10.08 12.07
N LEU A 212 8.48 10.45 11.14
CA LEU A 212 7.58 11.60 11.18
C LEU A 212 8.31 12.96 11.21
N ASN A 213 9.55 13.03 10.72
CA ASN A 213 10.24 14.31 10.53
C ASN A 213 9.81 14.96 9.22
N THR A 214 9.67 16.28 9.23
CA THR A 214 9.37 17.05 8.02
C THR A 214 10.58 17.09 7.08
N VAL A 215 10.41 16.48 5.90
CA VAL A 215 11.37 16.51 4.79
C VAL A 215 11.14 17.75 3.94
N LYS A 216 9.88 18.08 3.65
CA LYS A 216 9.52 19.20 2.80
C LYS A 216 8.15 19.77 3.16
N GLU A 217 8.03 21.09 3.13
CA GLU A 217 6.76 21.81 3.21
C GLU A 217 6.51 22.57 1.92
N ILE A 218 5.26 22.58 1.48
CA ILE A 218 4.83 23.21 0.22
C ILE A 218 3.53 23.96 0.46
N ASP A 219 3.56 25.26 0.25
CA ASP A 219 2.35 26.07 0.25
C ASP A 219 1.42 25.64 -0.87
N PHE A 220 0.24 25.15 -0.51
CA PHE A 220 -0.72 24.59 -1.44
C PHE A 220 -1.74 25.64 -1.87
N THR A 221 -1.51 26.24 -3.03
CA THR A 221 -2.31 27.37 -3.54
C THR A 221 -3.45 26.96 -4.46
N TYR A 222 -3.67 25.65 -4.66
CA TYR A 222 -4.64 25.11 -5.62
C TYR A 222 -6.04 24.90 -5.04
N GLY A 223 -6.30 25.39 -3.83
CA GLY A 223 -7.57 25.24 -3.10
C GLY A 223 -7.52 24.08 -2.10
N SER A 224 -8.68 23.58 -1.68
CA SER A 224 -8.75 22.46 -0.74
C SER A 224 -8.39 21.14 -1.41
N VAL A 225 -7.60 20.32 -0.72
CA VAL A 225 -7.32 18.94 -1.14
C VAL A 225 -8.55 18.09 -0.84
N TRP A 226 -8.97 17.32 -1.83
CA TRP A 226 -10.13 16.44 -1.78
C TRP A 226 -9.72 14.97 -1.69
N ASP A 227 -8.65 14.58 -2.36
CA ASP A 227 -8.08 13.25 -2.23
C ASP A 227 -6.57 13.24 -2.46
N MET A 228 -5.88 12.25 -1.90
CA MET A 228 -4.48 11.98 -2.17
C MET A 228 -4.22 10.47 -2.21
N PHE A 229 -3.33 10.04 -3.09
CA PHE A 229 -2.86 8.64 -3.14
C PHE A 229 -1.55 8.55 -3.92
N TRP A 230 -0.80 7.47 -3.71
CA TRP A 230 0.45 7.21 -4.43
C TRP A 230 0.23 6.35 -5.67
N SER A 231 1.02 6.61 -6.72
CA SER A 231 1.12 5.72 -7.87
C SER A 231 2.56 5.24 -8.05
N SER A 232 2.78 3.95 -7.82
CA SER A 232 4.09 3.31 -8.03
C SER A 232 4.51 3.36 -9.49
N LYS A 233 3.56 3.26 -10.43
CA LYS A 233 3.82 3.26 -11.87
C LYS A 233 4.54 4.50 -12.36
N ILE A 234 4.13 5.67 -11.89
CA ILE A 234 4.77 6.96 -12.24
C ILE A 234 5.67 7.51 -11.13
N SER A 235 5.75 6.80 -10.00
CA SER A 235 6.53 7.19 -8.82
C SER A 235 6.19 8.61 -8.33
N ARG A 236 4.89 8.93 -8.25
CA ARG A 236 4.39 10.24 -7.82
C ARG A 236 3.14 10.10 -6.96
N PHE A 237 2.93 11.09 -6.09
CA PHE A 237 1.66 11.26 -5.40
C PHE A 237 0.69 11.98 -6.31
N PHE A 238 -0.54 11.51 -6.40
CA PHE A 238 -1.66 12.28 -6.90
C PHE A 238 -2.23 13.15 -5.78
N VAL A 239 -2.47 14.42 -6.08
CA VAL A 239 -3.14 15.38 -5.20
C VAL A 239 -4.34 15.91 -5.96
N MET A 240 -5.53 15.61 -5.48
CA MET A 240 -6.78 16.00 -6.11
C MET A 240 -7.40 17.19 -5.38
N THR A 241 -7.87 18.15 -6.15
CA THR A 241 -8.78 19.20 -5.67
C THR A 241 -10.13 19.01 -6.37
N LYS A 242 -11.11 19.85 -6.01
CA LYS A 242 -12.46 19.83 -6.58
C LYS A 242 -12.50 19.79 -8.13
N ASN A 243 -11.56 20.45 -8.80
CA ASN A 243 -11.56 20.61 -10.26
C ASN A 243 -10.19 20.41 -10.92
N ARG A 244 -9.18 19.97 -10.17
CA ARG A 244 -7.82 19.76 -10.69
C ARG A 244 -7.25 18.49 -10.12
N ILE A 245 -6.42 17.86 -10.93
CA ILE A 245 -5.61 16.71 -10.53
C ILE A 245 -4.18 17.15 -10.71
N LEU A 246 -3.39 17.03 -9.66
CA LEU A 246 -1.98 17.38 -9.65
C LEU A 246 -1.17 16.14 -9.30
N THR A 247 0.11 16.15 -9.67
CA THR A 247 1.09 15.19 -9.20
C THR A 247 2.16 15.90 -8.39
N PHE A 248 2.59 15.28 -7.30
CA PHE A 248 3.75 15.70 -6.53
C PHE A 248 4.88 14.69 -6.77
N ASP A 249 5.99 15.21 -7.30
CA ASP A 249 7.20 14.44 -7.61
C ASP A 249 8.17 14.52 -6.44
N ILE A 250 8.50 13.35 -5.86
CA ILE A 250 9.38 13.24 -4.69
C ILE A 250 10.86 13.49 -5.02
N VAL A 251 11.27 13.40 -6.28
CA VAL A 251 12.65 13.64 -6.70
C VAL A 251 12.86 15.13 -6.92
N THR A 252 11.96 15.78 -7.65
CA THR A 252 12.06 17.21 -7.93
C THR A 252 11.44 18.09 -6.84
N MET A 253 10.72 17.48 -5.89
CA MET A 253 10.00 18.16 -4.81
C MET A 253 9.03 19.24 -5.33
N SER A 254 8.35 18.95 -6.45
CA SER A 254 7.50 19.92 -7.15
C SER A 254 6.12 19.37 -7.47
N ILE A 255 5.12 20.26 -7.46
CA ILE A 255 3.75 19.96 -7.88
C ILE A 255 3.58 20.31 -9.35
N GLN A 256 2.95 19.43 -10.11
CA GLN A 256 2.66 19.60 -11.53
C GLN A 256 1.18 19.31 -11.81
N LEU A 257 0.54 20.13 -12.65
CA LEU A 257 -0.84 19.88 -13.06
C LEU A 257 -0.89 18.67 -14.00
N CYS A 258 -1.81 17.75 -13.76
CA CYS A 258 -2.14 16.69 -14.70
C CYS A 258 -3.03 17.27 -15.82
N GLY A 259 -2.74 16.92 -17.07
CA GLY A 259 -3.52 17.35 -18.23
C GLY A 259 -4.91 16.70 -18.35
N ILE A 260 -5.50 16.24 -17.24
CA ILE A 260 -6.84 15.67 -17.23
C ILE A 260 -7.84 16.81 -17.14
N PRO A 261 -8.68 17.04 -18.17
CA PRO A 261 -9.68 18.08 -18.13
C PRO A 261 -10.72 17.76 -17.06
N CYS A 262 -11.16 18.79 -16.35
CA CYS A 262 -12.37 18.73 -15.54
C CYS A 262 -13.47 19.41 -16.35
N ASP A 263 -14.47 18.65 -16.77
CA ASP A 263 -15.65 19.24 -17.39
C ASP A 263 -16.36 20.14 -16.36
N SER A 264 -16.94 21.26 -16.80
CA SER A 264 -17.50 22.29 -15.91
C SER A 264 -18.59 21.78 -14.96
N ASP A 265 -19.22 20.65 -15.32
CA ASP A 265 -20.41 20.14 -14.66
C ASP A 265 -20.12 18.96 -13.71
N SER A 266 -18.86 18.50 -13.64
CA SER A 266 -18.44 17.39 -12.80
C SER A 266 -17.32 17.79 -11.85
N LEU A 267 -17.42 17.38 -10.59
CA LEU A 267 -16.39 17.64 -9.58
C LEU A 267 -15.68 16.34 -9.24
N TRP A 268 -14.35 16.35 -9.24
CA TRP A 268 -13.60 15.17 -8.81
C TRP A 268 -13.81 14.95 -7.31
N ALA A 269 -14.12 13.72 -6.92
CA ALA A 269 -14.40 13.35 -5.54
C ALA A 269 -13.24 12.56 -4.92
N ARG A 270 -12.90 11.43 -5.54
CA ARG A 270 -11.95 10.44 -5.05
C ARG A 270 -11.17 9.82 -6.19
N GLY A 271 -10.03 9.24 -5.88
CA GLY A 271 -9.19 8.59 -6.86
C GLY A 271 -8.38 7.43 -6.29
N THR A 272 -8.00 6.54 -7.20
CA THR A 272 -7.09 5.44 -6.95
C THR A 272 -6.43 5.04 -8.26
N CYS A 273 -5.40 4.19 -8.23
CA CYS A 273 -4.77 3.71 -9.45
C CYS A 273 -4.35 2.25 -9.35
N SER A 274 -4.31 1.60 -10.49
CA SER A 274 -3.56 0.36 -10.73
C SER A 274 -2.20 0.68 -11.36
N ASP A 275 -1.45 -0.35 -11.73
CA ASP A 275 -0.21 -0.17 -12.51
C ASP A 275 -0.46 0.29 -13.95
N ALA A 276 -1.69 0.15 -14.44
CA ALA A 276 -2.05 0.43 -15.83
C ALA A 276 -3.03 1.61 -15.98
N SER A 277 -3.79 1.93 -14.94
CA SER A 277 -4.89 2.88 -15.03
C SER A 277 -5.01 3.77 -13.79
N LEU A 278 -5.42 5.02 -14.02
CA LEU A 278 -5.92 5.94 -13.00
C LEU A 278 -7.45 5.90 -13.02
N TYR A 279 -8.07 5.75 -11.86
CA TYR A 279 -9.51 5.73 -11.66
C TYR A 279 -9.95 6.92 -10.82
N LEU A 280 -10.92 7.68 -11.31
CA LEU A 280 -11.37 8.92 -10.69
C LEU A 280 -12.89 8.91 -10.56
N SER A 281 -13.41 9.05 -9.35
CA SER A 281 -14.84 9.24 -9.16
C SER A 281 -15.23 10.69 -9.31
N ALA A 282 -16.36 10.95 -9.95
CA ALA A 282 -16.94 12.28 -10.07
C ALA A 282 -18.22 12.40 -9.23
N ILE A 283 -18.43 13.58 -8.64
CA ILE A 283 -19.74 14.00 -8.12
C ILE A 283 -20.48 14.63 -9.28
N SER A 284 -21.56 13.97 -9.70
CA SER A 284 -22.54 14.52 -10.64
C SER A 284 -23.81 14.93 -9.90
N ASN A 285 -24.55 15.88 -10.48
CA ASN A 285 -25.93 16.17 -10.05
C ASN A 285 -26.90 15.03 -10.40
N GLU A 286 -26.47 14.10 -11.25
CA GLU A 286 -27.22 12.89 -11.58
C GLU A 286 -27.16 11.90 -10.41
N ASP A 287 -28.26 11.20 -10.14
CA ASP A 287 -28.40 10.16 -9.11
C ASP A 287 -27.58 8.88 -9.41
N SER A 288 -26.38 9.00 -9.94
CA SER A 288 -25.47 7.88 -10.18
C SER A 288 -24.01 8.23 -9.87
N ALA A 289 -23.30 7.24 -9.33
CA ALA A 289 -21.85 7.30 -9.19
C ALA A 289 -21.17 6.92 -10.51
N PHE A 290 -20.18 7.72 -10.90
CA PHE A 290 -19.32 7.45 -12.05
C PHE A 290 -17.87 7.28 -11.63
N ILE A 291 -17.16 6.36 -12.28
CA ILE A 291 -15.70 6.20 -12.20
C ILE A 291 -15.14 6.37 -13.62
N HIS A 292 -14.28 7.35 -13.80
CA HIS A 292 -13.58 7.61 -15.06
C HIS A 292 -12.22 6.93 -15.02
N GLU A 293 -11.90 6.18 -16.08
CA GLU A 293 -10.66 5.43 -16.23
C GLU A 293 -9.75 6.12 -17.26
N PHE A 294 -8.48 6.30 -16.90
CA PHE A 294 -7.42 6.87 -17.73
C PHE A 294 -6.22 5.93 -17.73
N THR A 295 -5.46 5.85 -18.82
CA THR A 295 -4.24 5.03 -18.87
C THR A 295 -3.10 5.65 -18.06
N LEU A 296 -2.19 4.83 -17.53
CA LEU A 296 -0.93 5.26 -16.89
C LEU A 296 0.30 4.81 -17.70
N PRO A 297 1.29 5.71 -17.95
CA PRO A 297 1.26 7.15 -17.68
C PRO A 297 0.10 7.83 -18.45
N LEU A 298 -0.37 8.96 -17.93
CA LEU A 298 -1.59 9.68 -18.37
C LEU A 298 -1.55 10.09 -19.84
N THR A 299 -1.91 9.16 -20.71
CA THR A 299 -1.84 9.31 -22.17
C THR A 299 -3.21 9.43 -22.80
N SER A 300 -4.23 8.79 -22.24
CA SER A 300 -5.59 8.84 -22.79
C SER A 300 -6.67 8.51 -21.78
N PHE A 301 -7.86 9.07 -22.01
CA PHE A 301 -9.11 8.59 -21.44
C PHE A 301 -9.45 7.21 -22.02
N VAL A 302 -9.87 6.28 -21.15
CA VAL A 302 -10.26 4.92 -21.55
C VAL A 302 -11.78 4.82 -21.63
N ARG A 303 -12.48 5.03 -20.50
CA ARG A 303 -13.94 4.87 -20.40
C ARG A 303 -14.51 5.45 -19.11
N THR A 304 -15.84 5.63 -19.10
CA THR A 304 -16.60 5.95 -17.89
C THR A 304 -17.42 4.74 -17.47
N HIS A 305 -17.29 4.39 -16.20
CA HIS A 305 -18.00 3.32 -15.52
C HIS A 305 -19.16 3.92 -14.73
N ARG A 306 -20.39 3.45 -14.97
CA ARG A 306 -21.55 3.84 -14.18
C ARG A 306 -21.86 2.75 -13.18
N LEU A 307 -21.86 3.08 -11.88
CA LEU A 307 -22.27 2.10 -10.88
C LEU A 307 -23.80 1.96 -10.85
N PRO A 308 -24.32 0.73 -10.64
CA PRO A 308 -25.73 0.52 -10.42
C PRO A 308 -26.23 1.36 -9.24
N SER A 309 -27.34 2.09 -9.42
CA SER A 309 -28.00 2.81 -8.33
C SER A 309 -28.55 1.80 -7.32
N ASN A 310 -28.31 2.05 -6.02
CA ASN A 310 -28.89 1.27 -4.94
C ASN A 310 -29.94 2.15 -4.27
N SER A 311 -31.22 1.74 -4.26
CA SER A 311 -32.31 2.60 -3.76
C SER A 311 -32.17 2.96 -2.28
N ASN A 312 -31.37 2.21 -1.52
CA ASN A 312 -31.27 2.31 -0.07
C ASN A 312 -29.99 3.00 0.43
N VAL A 313 -29.04 3.31 -0.47
CA VAL A 313 -27.74 3.90 -0.12
C VAL A 313 -27.46 5.04 -1.08
N GLY A 314 -26.97 6.16 -0.55
CA GLY A 314 -26.64 7.32 -1.36
C GLY A 314 -25.74 7.00 -2.57
N ASN A 315 -25.92 7.75 -3.65
CA ASN A 315 -25.24 7.47 -4.93
C ASN A 315 -23.85 8.10 -5.04
N SER A 316 -23.31 8.68 -3.97
CA SER A 316 -21.96 9.26 -3.98
C SER A 316 -20.90 8.25 -3.54
N ILE A 317 -19.74 8.28 -4.20
CA ILE A 317 -18.53 7.57 -3.76
C ILE A 317 -17.81 8.46 -2.75
N ARG A 318 -17.76 8.01 -1.50
CA ARG A 318 -17.07 8.68 -0.40
C ARG A 318 -15.61 8.24 -0.27
N ASP A 319 -15.27 7.05 -0.76
CA ASP A 319 -13.89 6.57 -0.89
C ASP A 319 -13.81 5.45 -1.93
N ILE A 320 -12.67 5.31 -2.59
CA ILE A 320 -12.39 4.22 -3.53
C ILE A 320 -10.93 3.81 -3.42
N LYS A 321 -10.66 2.51 -3.33
CA LYS A 321 -9.31 1.95 -3.48
C LYS A 321 -9.34 0.79 -4.46
N PHE A 322 -8.34 0.75 -5.34
CA PHE A 322 -8.11 -0.35 -6.25
C PHE A 322 -7.11 -1.33 -5.62
N ARG A 323 -7.39 -2.62 -5.75
CA ARG A 323 -6.41 -3.66 -5.45
C ARG A 323 -6.61 -4.86 -6.35
N SER A 324 -5.52 -5.27 -7.00
CA SER A 324 -5.43 -6.43 -7.90
C SER A 324 -6.44 -6.37 -9.06
N ASP A 325 -7.67 -6.81 -8.83
CA ASP A 325 -8.74 -6.91 -9.81
C ASP A 325 -10.08 -6.38 -9.28
N SER A 326 -10.05 -5.67 -8.15
CA SER A 326 -11.24 -5.28 -7.41
C SER A 326 -11.16 -3.83 -6.91
N PHE A 327 -12.32 -3.21 -6.78
CA PHE A 327 -12.51 -1.94 -6.09
C PHE A 327 -13.16 -2.17 -4.74
N ILE A 328 -12.60 -1.60 -3.68
CA ILE A 328 -13.36 -1.34 -2.47
C ILE A 328 -13.91 0.09 -2.56
N ILE A 329 -15.20 0.25 -2.28
CA ILE A 329 -15.90 1.52 -2.43
C ILE A 329 -16.72 1.78 -1.18
N ILE A 330 -16.58 2.97 -0.59
CA ILE A 330 -17.55 3.46 0.38
C ILE A 330 -18.59 4.28 -0.37
N ARG A 331 -19.84 3.83 -0.34
CA ARG A 331 -20.99 4.56 -0.90
C ARG A 331 -21.81 5.22 0.21
N GLY A 332 -22.36 6.38 -0.12
CA GLY A 332 -23.41 7.03 0.66
C GLY A 332 -23.42 8.54 0.47
N ASP A 333 -24.51 9.18 0.85
CA ASP A 333 -24.68 10.63 0.62
C ASP A 333 -23.74 11.43 1.49
N TRP A 334 -23.27 12.60 1.07
CA TRP A 334 -22.42 13.50 1.87
C TRP A 334 -23.10 14.10 3.12
N LYS A 335 -24.39 13.83 3.33
CA LYS A 335 -25.12 14.29 4.51
C LYS A 335 -24.65 13.54 5.77
N PRO A 336 -24.57 14.21 6.93
CA PRO A 336 -24.35 13.55 8.20
C PRO A 336 -25.40 12.46 8.46
N HIS A 337 -24.98 11.34 9.05
CA HIS A 337 -25.85 10.21 9.41
C HIS A 337 -26.64 9.58 8.25
N SER A 338 -26.20 9.77 7.01
CA SER A 338 -26.74 9.02 5.88
C SER A 338 -26.32 7.56 5.97
N ALA A 339 -27.15 6.66 5.44
CA ALA A 339 -26.77 5.26 5.29
C ALA A 339 -25.53 5.19 4.38
N THR A 340 -24.46 4.57 4.90
CA THR A 340 -23.27 4.27 4.11
C THR A 340 -23.05 2.77 4.03
N CYS A 341 -22.35 2.35 2.98
CA CYS A 341 -22.04 0.95 2.77
C CYS A 341 -20.63 0.81 2.20
N LEU A 342 -19.91 -0.20 2.69
CA LEU A 342 -18.67 -0.68 2.08
C LEU A 342 -19.04 -1.75 1.07
N GLU A 343 -18.61 -1.58 -0.17
CA GLU A 343 -18.85 -2.54 -1.25
C GLU A 343 -17.50 -2.98 -1.84
N LEU A 344 -17.30 -4.29 -1.97
CA LEU A 344 -16.24 -4.83 -2.82
C LEU A 344 -16.84 -5.17 -4.17
N ARG A 345 -16.22 -4.67 -5.24
CA ARG A 345 -16.68 -4.84 -6.62
C ARG A 345 -15.57 -5.35 -7.51
N SER A 346 -15.90 -6.17 -8.50
CA SER A 346 -14.96 -6.51 -9.57
C SER A 346 -14.57 -5.24 -10.34
N ALA A 347 -13.28 -5.00 -10.60
CA ALA A 347 -12.85 -3.88 -11.43
C ALA A 347 -13.15 -4.07 -12.93
N ILE A 348 -13.41 -5.32 -13.34
CA ILE A 348 -13.71 -5.67 -14.73
C ILE A 348 -15.21 -5.50 -15.02
N THR A 349 -16.06 -6.11 -14.20
CA THR A 349 -17.52 -6.13 -14.43
C THR A 349 -18.28 -5.11 -13.59
N LEU A 350 -17.67 -4.57 -12.53
CA LEU A 350 -18.30 -3.73 -11.49
C LEU A 350 -19.38 -4.43 -10.67
N ASP A 351 -19.53 -5.74 -10.82
CA ASP A 351 -20.46 -6.52 -10.01
C ASP A 351 -20.08 -6.42 -8.53
N CYS A 352 -21.09 -6.26 -7.68
CA CYS A 352 -20.91 -6.26 -6.23
C CYS A 352 -20.64 -7.69 -5.76
N LEU A 353 -19.44 -7.94 -5.26
CA LEU A 353 -19.02 -9.23 -4.71
C LEU A 353 -19.60 -9.40 -3.30
N TRP A 354 -19.52 -8.35 -2.49
CA TRP A 354 -20.19 -8.26 -1.20
C TRP A 354 -20.38 -6.81 -0.78
N SER A 355 -21.27 -6.61 0.19
CA SER A 355 -21.69 -5.31 0.69
C SER A 355 -21.94 -5.38 2.19
N VAL A 356 -21.38 -4.42 2.94
CA VAL A 356 -21.46 -4.36 4.40
C VAL A 356 -21.99 -2.99 4.80
N PRO A 357 -23.12 -2.89 5.53
CA PRO A 357 -23.58 -1.62 6.05
C PRO A 357 -22.60 -1.12 7.11
N ILE A 358 -22.22 0.14 7.03
CA ILE A 358 -21.36 0.81 8.01
C ILE A 358 -21.97 2.15 8.36
N ASP A 359 -21.77 2.61 9.58
CA ASP A 359 -22.31 3.88 10.04
C ASP A 359 -21.35 5.00 9.68
N THR A 360 -21.63 5.70 8.57
CA THR A 360 -20.89 6.85 8.06
C THR A 360 -19.37 6.69 8.08
N ALA A 361 -18.85 5.83 7.18
CA ALA A 361 -17.41 5.69 7.02
C ALA A 361 -16.79 6.85 6.24
N GLY A 362 -15.58 7.24 6.68
CA GLY A 362 -14.79 8.31 6.06
C GLY A 362 -13.82 7.79 5.01
N ARG A 363 -13.03 6.76 5.37
CA ARG A 363 -11.92 6.23 4.57
C ARG A 363 -11.73 4.75 4.83
N CYS A 364 -11.24 4.03 3.82
CA CYS A 364 -10.88 2.63 3.88
C CYS A 364 -9.52 2.38 3.25
N TYR A 365 -8.76 1.46 3.85
CA TYR A 365 -7.48 1.02 3.31
C TYR A 365 -7.27 -0.46 3.50
N TYR A 366 -6.41 -1.00 2.66
CA TYR A 366 -6.04 -2.39 2.70
C TYR A 366 -4.94 -2.66 3.73
N ILE A 367 -5.13 -3.61 4.65
CA ILE A 367 -4.17 -3.91 5.72
C ILE A 367 -3.89 -5.42 5.83
N ASN A 368 -2.62 -5.78 6.09
CA ASN A 368 -2.17 -7.13 6.43
C ASN A 368 -2.60 -8.23 5.45
N LYS A 369 -2.63 -7.91 4.15
CA LYS A 369 -2.82 -8.90 3.07
C LYS A 369 -4.08 -9.76 3.14
N ASN A 370 -5.05 -9.48 4.03
CA ASN A 370 -6.36 -10.15 4.05
C ASN A 370 -7.48 -9.33 4.72
N ASN A 371 -7.26 -8.06 5.03
CA ASN A 371 -8.27 -7.26 5.71
C ASN A 371 -8.32 -5.84 5.14
N TRP A 372 -9.42 -5.18 5.42
CA TRP A 372 -9.63 -3.76 5.25
C TRP A 372 -9.68 -3.12 6.62
N ILE A 373 -9.10 -1.93 6.74
CA ILE A 373 -9.32 -1.04 7.87
C ILE A 373 -10.20 0.10 7.42
N VAL A 374 -11.25 0.38 8.19
CA VAL A 374 -12.25 1.40 7.87
C VAL A 374 -12.41 2.34 9.05
N VAL A 375 -12.41 3.64 8.75
CA VAL A 375 -12.67 4.70 9.72
C VAL A 375 -14.18 4.92 9.85
N ASP A 376 -14.70 4.71 11.05
CA ASP A 376 -16.04 5.10 11.46
C ASP A 376 -15.92 6.34 12.35
N TYR A 377 -16.01 7.51 11.71
CA TYR A 377 -15.77 8.80 12.34
C TYR A 377 -16.79 9.09 13.45
N TYR A 378 -18.07 8.79 13.24
CA TYR A 378 -19.12 9.17 14.18
C TYR A 378 -19.17 8.28 15.41
N LYS A 379 -18.80 7.00 15.30
CA LYS A 379 -18.64 6.12 16.46
C LYS A 379 -17.25 6.19 17.08
N GLU A 380 -16.38 7.05 16.57
CA GLU A 380 -15.00 7.23 17.02
C GLU A 380 -14.24 5.90 17.07
N GLN A 381 -14.29 5.11 15.99
CA GLN A 381 -13.72 3.77 15.99
C GLN A 381 -13.07 3.40 14.65
N LEU A 382 -12.22 2.38 14.71
CA LEU A 382 -11.65 1.70 13.57
C LEU A 382 -12.28 0.31 13.47
N LEU A 383 -12.68 -0.07 12.27
CA LEU A 383 -13.24 -1.37 11.95
C LEU A 383 -12.22 -2.17 11.13
N ARG A 384 -11.98 -3.42 11.51
CA ARG A 384 -11.27 -4.38 10.66
C ARG A 384 -12.27 -5.31 10.00
N ILE A 385 -12.26 -5.34 8.68
CA ILE A 385 -13.21 -6.10 7.86
C ILE A 385 -12.41 -7.11 7.03
N SER A 386 -12.77 -8.39 7.08
CA SER A 386 -12.11 -9.44 6.30
C SER A 386 -12.43 -9.31 4.80
N MET A 387 -11.67 -10.04 3.97
CA MET A 387 -11.88 -10.04 2.51
C MET A 387 -13.25 -10.53 2.04
N ASP A 388 -14.01 -11.23 2.88
CA ASP A 388 -15.37 -11.71 2.62
C ASP A 388 -16.46 -10.76 3.18
N GLY A 389 -16.06 -9.63 3.77
CA GLY A 389 -16.97 -8.62 4.31
C GLY A 389 -17.38 -8.82 5.77
N ALA A 390 -16.85 -9.80 6.50
CA ALA A 390 -17.16 -9.91 7.93
C ALA A 390 -16.41 -8.83 8.74
N ILE A 391 -17.11 -8.17 9.67
CA ILE A 391 -16.44 -7.29 10.65
C ILE A 391 -15.74 -8.18 11.68
N VAL A 392 -14.41 -8.23 11.62
CA VAL A 392 -13.59 -9.11 12.46
C VAL A 392 -13.27 -8.44 13.80
N GLU A 393 -13.07 -7.13 13.80
CA GLU A 393 -12.61 -6.39 14.98
C GLU A 393 -13.14 -4.95 14.96
N GLN A 394 -13.41 -4.41 16.14
CA GLN A 394 -13.80 -3.02 16.34
C GLN A 394 -12.99 -2.46 17.51
N SER A 395 -12.41 -1.28 17.33
CA SER A 395 -11.63 -0.64 18.38
C SER A 395 -11.94 0.85 18.45
N LYS A 396 -12.23 1.32 19.66
CA LYS A 396 -12.49 2.74 19.90
C LYS A 396 -11.19 3.54 19.79
N TYR A 397 -11.23 4.65 19.08
CA TYR A 397 -10.10 5.53 18.84
C TYR A 397 -10.47 6.98 19.17
N VAL A 398 -9.90 7.51 20.26
CA VAL A 398 -10.21 8.86 20.75
C VAL A 398 -8.98 9.77 20.64
N PRO A 399 -9.10 10.97 20.02
CA PRO A 399 -10.30 11.53 19.40
C PRO A 399 -10.64 10.86 18.07
N ALA A 400 -11.88 11.05 17.59
CA ALA A 400 -12.41 10.43 16.39
C ALA A 400 -11.41 10.43 15.21
N PRO A 401 -11.12 9.25 14.62
CA PRO A 401 -10.25 9.17 13.46
C PRO A 401 -10.96 9.76 12.25
N THR A 402 -10.24 10.56 11.46
CA THR A 402 -10.73 11.16 10.20
C THR A 402 -10.13 10.47 8.97
N ASP A 403 -8.94 9.89 9.13
CA ASP A 403 -8.26 9.12 8.09
C ASP A 403 -7.42 8.02 8.77
N VAL A 404 -7.13 6.97 8.02
CA VAL A 404 -6.27 5.87 8.44
C VAL A 404 -5.46 5.45 7.24
N LEU A 405 -4.19 5.10 7.40
CA LEU A 405 -3.33 4.74 6.28
C LEU A 405 -2.27 3.75 6.75
N PRO A 406 -2.28 2.51 6.25
CA PRO A 406 -1.14 1.62 6.40
C PRO A 406 0.02 2.22 5.61
N TRP A 407 1.12 2.50 6.29
CA TRP A 407 2.29 3.09 5.64
C TRP A 407 3.18 2.01 5.06
N ASN A 408 3.46 0.99 5.87
CA ASN A 408 4.09 -0.24 5.43
C ASN A 408 3.41 -1.40 6.17
N ASP A 409 4.01 -2.60 6.08
CA ASP A 409 3.43 -3.74 6.74
C ASP A 409 3.37 -3.51 8.26
N ASP A 410 4.33 -2.85 8.90
CA ASP A 410 4.43 -2.73 10.37
C ASP A 410 3.83 -1.44 10.94
N LEU A 411 3.48 -0.47 10.09
CA LEU A 411 3.11 0.87 10.54
C LEU A 411 1.72 1.26 10.07
N LEU A 412 0.91 1.71 11.02
CA LEU A 412 -0.40 2.30 10.77
C LEU A 412 -0.39 3.77 11.19
N ILE A 413 -0.68 4.64 10.24
CA ILE A 413 -0.96 6.04 10.52
C ILE A 413 -2.45 6.21 10.78
N VAL A 414 -2.79 6.85 11.88
CA VAL A 414 -4.16 7.29 12.16
C VAL A 414 -4.16 8.80 12.27
N ARG A 415 -5.03 9.43 11.50
CA ARG A 415 -5.24 10.88 11.57
C ARG A 415 -6.52 11.20 12.32
N THR A 416 -6.47 12.25 13.11
CA THR A 416 -7.64 12.92 13.68
C THR A 416 -7.65 14.38 13.25
N ALA A 417 -8.68 15.12 13.64
CA ALA A 417 -8.75 16.56 13.38
C ALA A 417 -7.56 17.35 13.97
N LYS A 418 -6.91 16.83 15.01
CA LYS A 418 -5.85 17.56 15.74
C LYS A 418 -4.46 16.95 15.64
N ARG A 419 -4.33 15.70 15.19
CA ARG A 419 -3.03 15.01 15.18
C ARG A 419 -2.91 13.94 14.11
N ILE A 420 -1.68 13.69 13.69
CA ILE A 420 -1.25 12.48 13.00
C ILE A 420 -0.55 11.60 14.04
N SER A 421 -0.91 10.32 14.10
CA SER A 421 -0.38 9.36 15.06
C SER A 421 0.16 8.13 14.34
N LEU A 422 1.40 7.78 14.63
CA LEU A 422 2.04 6.56 14.14
C LEU A 422 1.86 5.44 15.16
N HIS A 423 1.38 4.30 14.70
CA HIS A 423 1.20 3.09 15.51
C HIS A 423 2.01 1.96 14.91
N VAL A 424 2.69 1.21 15.76
CA VAL A 424 3.37 -0.03 15.36
C VAL A 424 2.36 -1.17 15.49
N LEU A 425 2.17 -1.90 14.39
CA LEU A 425 1.35 -3.10 14.36
C LEU A 425 2.19 -4.26 14.91
N GLN A 426 1.80 -4.78 16.07
CA GLN A 426 2.46 -5.91 16.74
C GLN A 426 1.96 -7.26 16.23
#